data_AF-D6BI56-F1
#
_entry.id   AF-D6BI56-F1
#
_cell.length_a   1.000
_cell.length_b   1.000
_cell.length_c   1.000
_cell.angle_alpha   90.00
_cell.angle_beta   90.00
_cell.angle_gamma   90.00
#
_symmetry.space_group_name_H-M   'P 1'
#
loop_
_entity.id
_entity.type
_entity.pdbx_description
1 polymer ?
#
loop_
_entity_poly.entity_id
_entity_poly.type
_entity_poly.pdbx_seq_one_letter_code
_entity_poly.pdbx_strand_id
1 'polypeptide(L)'
;MNICWNFPGNNDGKISGISEAGIETFRGDLLKSLAKEICQNSLDAVLDSKKRVLIEFKLYNIPLKEDKRISGLEENFNLAKNYWQDNEKTMRFLEKAEKNFKKEKIRVLRISDYNTTGLTGSDKKKNSTWNNLVKSTGVSDKTGSSGGSYGIGKSAPFACSDLRTLFYNTLDEYGLEAFQGVANLVSFEKGDIVTQGTGYYGNSKDNTAIRNMDSFGGYTRKESGTDIYIIGFLDDDEWKKKIVEAVLENFLISILNDNIEIKVEDVLINKENLSFLMEKYKEDIELTYEYYQVLMEKDSQPLEINFRDLGKFKLYLLIKKDFKRKILISRSNGMKIFDRNRISSSIQFSGVCILEDEKINAYFREMETPQHDNWESDRHRNPKEAEKIKKEFFGILKEKVKEKGKETILDEMDAVGVGEYLPDINDIGDNSENNKENIDDKKKKFDFKKITTIEVNENNNIKEANFEERDFVNELSENGDIEDKIGSEEHINMSDESSGTGNSGLRSEDKLETVKFSHISPSSIRIFKVFDEEEMYKMIFRLERNTEKIIIAVSVAGEQASIPIVIKKSKDNNGEILKSKFNKIVMKNLIKDRKYSILFSLNDNENYPVEVKMYGDKI
;
A
#
# COMPACT_ATOMS: atom_id res chain seq x y z
N MET A 1 6.43 -39.18 -34.41
CA MET A 1 5.62 -38.41 -33.43
C MET A 1 5.00 -37.25 -34.19
N ASN A 2 3.73 -36.92 -33.94
CA ASN A 2 3.13 -35.72 -34.54
C ASN A 2 3.36 -34.55 -33.57
N ILE A 3 3.99 -33.48 -34.05
CA ILE A 3 4.28 -32.28 -33.26
C ILE A 3 3.34 -31.18 -33.73
N CYS A 4 2.37 -30.84 -32.90
CA CYS A 4 1.40 -29.79 -33.19
C CYS A 4 0.68 -29.33 -31.90
N TRP A 5 -0.17 -28.31 -32.04
CA TRP A 5 -1.10 -27.92 -30.98
C TRP A 5 -2.18 -28.98 -30.78
N ASN A 6 -2.32 -29.42 -29.53
CA ASN A 6 -3.44 -30.25 -29.09
C ASN A 6 -4.21 -29.52 -27.97
N PHE A 7 -5.53 -29.43 -28.14
CA PHE A 7 -6.46 -28.87 -27.16
C PHE A 7 -7.33 -30.01 -26.64
N PRO A 8 -7.06 -30.55 -25.44
CA PRO A 8 -7.80 -31.70 -24.92
C PRO A 8 -9.28 -31.39 -24.72
N GLY A 9 -10.12 -32.40 -24.96
CA GLY A 9 -11.54 -32.35 -24.63
C GLY A 9 -11.75 -32.20 -23.13
N ASN A 10 -12.80 -31.49 -22.74
CA ASN A 10 -13.24 -31.39 -21.35
C ASN A 10 -14.11 -32.58 -20.92
N ASN A 11 -14.43 -33.51 -21.83
CA ASN A 11 -15.31 -34.66 -21.63
C ASN A 11 -16.66 -34.24 -21.02
N ASP A 12 -17.27 -33.19 -21.59
CA ASP A 12 -18.52 -32.57 -21.12
C ASP A 12 -18.46 -32.07 -19.66
N GLY A 13 -17.24 -31.81 -19.19
CA GLY A 13 -16.97 -31.24 -17.87
C GLY A 13 -17.09 -29.72 -17.86
N LYS A 14 -16.29 -29.09 -16.99
CA LYS A 14 -16.32 -27.63 -16.81
C LYS A 14 -15.95 -26.90 -18.11
N ILE A 15 -16.64 -25.78 -18.34
CA ILE A 15 -16.34 -24.81 -19.39
C ILE A 15 -15.47 -23.71 -18.80
N SER A 16 -14.32 -23.45 -19.40
CA SER A 16 -13.36 -22.43 -18.98
C SER A 16 -13.62 -21.13 -19.74
N GLY A 17 -14.03 -20.08 -19.03
CA GLY A 17 -14.17 -18.73 -19.58
C GLY A 17 -12.90 -17.88 -19.40
N ILE A 18 -12.94 -16.64 -19.87
CA ILE A 18 -11.75 -15.76 -19.90
C ILE A 18 -11.27 -15.29 -18.50
N SER A 19 -12.14 -15.37 -17.50
CA SER A 19 -11.94 -14.88 -16.14
C SER A 19 -11.21 -15.90 -15.26
N GLU A 20 -9.98 -16.28 -15.63
CA GLU A 20 -9.10 -17.00 -14.71
C GLU A 20 -8.64 -16.06 -13.59
N ALA A 21 -8.89 -16.45 -12.34
CA ALA A 21 -8.61 -15.63 -11.15
C ALA A 21 -7.14 -15.17 -11.10
N GLY A 22 -6.20 -16.00 -11.57
CA GLY A 22 -4.78 -15.65 -11.62
C GLY A 22 -4.49 -14.47 -12.54
N ILE A 23 -5.07 -14.43 -13.74
CA ILE A 23 -4.80 -13.38 -14.75
C ILE A 23 -5.51 -12.07 -14.38
N GLU A 24 -6.72 -12.13 -13.81
CA GLU A 24 -7.45 -10.94 -13.36
C GLU A 24 -6.70 -10.20 -12.22
N THR A 25 -6.00 -10.95 -11.36
CA THR A 25 -5.26 -10.41 -10.22
C THR A 25 -4.10 -9.49 -10.63
N PHE A 26 -3.48 -9.69 -11.80
CA PHE A 26 -2.28 -8.95 -12.22
C PHE A 26 -2.54 -7.72 -13.11
N ARG A 27 -3.80 -7.42 -13.46
CA ARG A 27 -4.13 -6.35 -14.44
C ARG A 27 -3.65 -4.94 -14.04
N GLY A 28 -3.39 -4.68 -12.77
CA GLY A 28 -2.92 -3.38 -12.29
C GLY A 28 -1.43 -3.11 -12.53
N ASP A 29 -0.57 -4.14 -12.59
CA ASP A 29 0.88 -3.97 -12.79
C ASP A 29 1.54 -5.27 -13.34
N LEU A 30 1.23 -5.56 -14.60
CA LEU A 30 1.61 -6.81 -15.27
C LEU A 30 3.12 -7.02 -15.34
N LEU A 31 3.86 -5.98 -15.74
CA LEU A 31 5.30 -6.06 -15.96
C LEU A 31 6.07 -6.16 -14.65
N LYS A 32 5.63 -5.46 -13.59
CA LYS A 32 6.22 -5.63 -12.26
C LYS A 32 6.04 -7.04 -11.73
N SER A 33 4.83 -7.58 -11.89
CA SER A 33 4.52 -8.95 -11.47
C SER A 33 5.35 -9.97 -12.25
N LEU A 34 5.51 -9.77 -13.57
CA LEU A 34 6.37 -10.58 -14.41
C LEU A 34 7.83 -10.54 -13.93
N ALA A 35 8.41 -9.35 -13.77
CA ALA A 35 9.81 -9.20 -13.33
C ALA A 35 10.03 -9.85 -11.97
N LYS A 36 9.10 -9.63 -11.02
CA LYS A 36 9.15 -10.20 -9.67
C LYS A 36 9.10 -11.72 -9.69
N GLU A 37 8.13 -12.30 -10.39
CA GLU A 37 7.96 -13.75 -10.49
C GLU A 37 9.19 -14.43 -11.12
N ILE A 38 9.70 -13.89 -12.22
CA ILE A 38 10.88 -14.46 -12.89
C ILE A 38 12.10 -14.42 -11.98
N CYS A 39 12.42 -13.25 -11.41
CA CYS A 39 13.62 -13.10 -10.60
C CYS A 39 13.55 -13.94 -9.32
N GLN A 40 12.36 -14.07 -8.71
CA GLN A 40 12.15 -14.96 -7.58
C GLN A 40 12.37 -16.43 -7.97
N ASN A 41 11.76 -16.88 -9.05
CA ASN A 41 11.88 -18.27 -9.51
C ASN A 41 13.34 -18.64 -9.82
N SER A 42 14.10 -17.73 -10.44
CA SER A 42 15.51 -17.97 -10.73
C SER A 42 16.38 -17.97 -9.47
N LEU A 43 16.11 -17.09 -8.50
CA LEU A 43 16.82 -17.08 -7.20
C LEU A 43 16.50 -18.30 -6.33
N ASP A 44 15.29 -18.86 -6.45
CA ASP A 44 14.91 -20.08 -5.73
C ASP A 44 15.51 -21.35 -6.38
N ALA A 45 16.00 -21.26 -7.62
CA ALA A 45 16.49 -22.40 -8.41
C ALA A 45 18.00 -22.34 -8.71
N VAL A 46 18.78 -21.60 -7.90
CA VAL A 46 20.23 -21.43 -8.08
C VAL A 46 20.96 -22.78 -8.17
N LEU A 47 21.81 -22.95 -9.18
CA LEU A 47 22.63 -24.15 -9.39
C LEU A 47 23.93 -24.09 -8.57
N ASP A 48 24.72 -23.04 -8.75
CA ASP A 48 25.96 -22.80 -7.99
C ASP A 48 25.80 -21.54 -7.14
N SER A 49 25.66 -21.72 -5.82
CA SER A 49 25.46 -20.63 -4.86
C SER A 49 26.66 -19.68 -4.72
N LYS A 50 27.81 -20.02 -5.33
CA LYS A 50 28.99 -19.14 -5.38
C LYS A 50 28.97 -18.19 -6.57
N LYS A 51 28.05 -18.38 -7.50
CA LYS A 51 27.91 -17.55 -8.70
C LYS A 51 26.56 -16.84 -8.65
N ARG A 52 26.53 -15.63 -9.21
CA ARG A 52 25.28 -14.88 -9.37
C ARG A 52 24.37 -15.51 -10.41
N VAL A 53 23.07 -15.34 -10.23
CA VAL A 53 22.06 -15.69 -11.24
C VAL A 53 22.05 -14.62 -12.31
N LEU A 54 21.99 -15.01 -13.58
CA LEU A 54 21.84 -14.07 -14.69
C LEU A 54 20.44 -14.20 -15.28
N ILE A 55 19.81 -13.08 -15.60
CA ILE A 55 18.50 -13.05 -16.26
C ILE A 55 18.53 -12.10 -17.44
N GLU A 56 18.12 -12.55 -18.63
CA GLU A 56 18.11 -11.73 -19.85
C GLU A 56 16.71 -11.62 -20.45
N PHE A 57 16.17 -10.40 -20.50
CA PHE A 57 14.95 -10.02 -21.21
C PHE A 57 15.32 -9.52 -22.61
N LYS A 58 14.85 -10.20 -23.65
CA LYS A 58 15.12 -9.88 -25.06
C LYS A 58 13.85 -9.96 -25.90
N LEU A 59 13.51 -8.88 -26.58
CA LEU A 59 12.35 -8.77 -27.47
C LEU A 59 12.74 -9.08 -28.92
N TYR A 60 12.01 -10.01 -29.51
CA TYR A 60 12.11 -10.35 -30.93
C TYR A 60 10.85 -9.93 -31.68
N ASN A 61 11.03 -9.57 -32.95
CA ASN A 61 9.93 -9.35 -33.90
C ASN A 61 10.02 -10.41 -34.99
N ILE A 62 9.20 -11.44 -34.89
CA ILE A 62 9.31 -12.65 -35.71
C ILE A 62 8.30 -12.62 -36.84
N PRO A 63 8.69 -12.96 -38.09
CA PRO A 63 7.73 -13.10 -39.19
C PRO A 63 6.66 -14.13 -38.85
N LEU A 64 5.41 -13.68 -38.68
CA LEU A 64 4.33 -14.52 -38.17
C LEU A 64 4.02 -15.67 -39.13
N LYS A 65 3.96 -15.37 -40.44
CA LYS A 65 3.54 -16.33 -41.48
C LYS A 65 4.54 -17.48 -41.68
N GLU A 66 5.79 -17.31 -41.26
CA GLU A 66 6.84 -18.31 -41.42
C GLU A 66 6.89 -19.29 -40.24
N ASP A 67 6.34 -18.92 -39.08
CA ASP A 67 6.35 -19.75 -37.88
C ASP A 67 5.02 -20.44 -37.63
N LYS A 68 4.90 -21.67 -38.13
CA LYS A 68 3.68 -22.52 -37.98
C LYS A 68 3.29 -22.80 -36.54
N ARG A 69 4.23 -22.67 -35.58
CA ARG A 69 3.96 -22.86 -34.15
C ARG A 69 3.06 -21.76 -33.63
N ILE A 70 3.20 -20.55 -34.17
CA ILE A 70 2.40 -19.38 -33.81
C ILE A 70 1.21 -19.25 -34.75
N SER A 71 1.42 -19.26 -36.07
CA SER A 71 0.33 -19.07 -37.03
C SER A 71 -0.73 -20.16 -36.96
N GLY A 72 -0.35 -21.39 -36.57
CA GLY A 72 -1.28 -22.51 -36.36
C GLY A 72 -2.28 -22.31 -35.21
N LEU A 73 -2.11 -21.27 -34.38
CA LEU A 73 -3.10 -20.92 -33.36
C LEU A 73 -4.32 -20.19 -33.92
N GLU A 74 -4.19 -19.51 -35.07
CA GLU A 74 -5.24 -18.66 -35.64
C GLU A 74 -6.59 -19.40 -35.80
N GLU A 75 -6.55 -20.64 -36.28
CA GLU A 75 -7.74 -21.49 -36.41
C GLU A 75 -8.43 -21.73 -35.07
N ASN A 76 -7.66 -22.01 -34.01
CA ASN A 76 -8.22 -22.27 -32.67
C ASN A 76 -8.85 -20.99 -32.08
N PHE A 77 -8.28 -19.81 -32.34
CA PHE A 77 -8.89 -18.53 -31.97
C PHE A 77 -10.19 -18.26 -32.71
N ASN A 78 -10.27 -18.59 -33.99
CA ASN A 78 -11.50 -18.46 -34.78
C ASN A 78 -12.62 -19.38 -34.25
N LEU A 79 -12.29 -20.63 -33.91
CA LEU A 79 -13.23 -21.54 -33.26
C LEU A 79 -13.71 -21.01 -31.90
N ALA A 80 -12.80 -20.49 -31.08
CA ALA A 80 -13.16 -19.87 -29.80
C ALA A 80 -14.07 -18.65 -29.97
N LYS A 81 -13.82 -17.82 -30.99
CA LYS A 81 -14.65 -16.65 -31.28
C LYS A 81 -16.07 -17.05 -31.68
N ASN A 82 -16.22 -18.11 -32.48
CA ASN A 82 -17.52 -18.64 -32.86
C ASN A 82 -18.28 -19.22 -31.66
N TYR A 83 -17.59 -19.88 -30.73
CA TYR A 83 -18.22 -20.47 -29.55
C TYR A 83 -18.70 -19.42 -28.52
N TRP A 84 -18.02 -18.27 -28.42
CA TRP A 84 -18.29 -17.25 -27.40
C TRP A 84 -18.97 -15.98 -27.94
N GLN A 85 -19.67 -16.04 -29.08
CA GLN A 85 -20.26 -14.86 -29.74
C GLN A 85 -21.14 -14.00 -28.80
N ASP A 86 -21.84 -14.63 -27.85
CA ASP A 86 -22.75 -13.95 -26.91
C ASP A 86 -22.06 -13.44 -25.63
N ASN A 87 -20.75 -13.65 -25.45
CA ASN A 87 -20.01 -13.19 -24.27
C ASN A 87 -19.09 -12.03 -24.61
N GLU A 88 -19.56 -10.79 -24.37
CA GLU A 88 -18.81 -9.57 -24.68
C GLU A 88 -17.40 -9.55 -24.10
N LYS A 89 -17.22 -9.99 -22.85
CA LYS A 89 -15.91 -9.93 -22.16
C LYS A 89 -14.90 -10.86 -22.84
N THR A 90 -15.32 -12.09 -23.15
CA THR A 90 -14.49 -13.06 -23.87
C THR A 90 -14.22 -12.61 -25.31
N MET A 91 -15.24 -12.09 -26.00
CA MET A 91 -15.10 -11.56 -27.36
C MET A 91 -14.09 -10.42 -27.44
N ARG A 92 -14.11 -9.46 -26.51
CA ARG A 92 -13.10 -8.38 -26.46
C ARG A 92 -11.68 -8.91 -26.37
N PHE A 93 -11.44 -9.98 -25.61
CA PHE A 93 -10.13 -10.63 -25.55
C PHE A 93 -9.78 -11.29 -26.89
N LEU A 94 -10.68 -12.10 -27.44
CA LEU A 94 -10.44 -12.85 -28.68
C LEU A 94 -10.20 -11.91 -29.87
N GLU A 95 -10.94 -10.80 -29.96
CA GLU A 95 -10.74 -9.76 -30.98
C GLU A 95 -9.41 -9.02 -30.81
N LYS A 96 -8.98 -8.76 -29.56
CA LYS A 96 -7.65 -8.20 -29.30
C LYS A 96 -6.56 -9.17 -29.78
N ALA A 97 -6.70 -10.46 -29.46
CA ALA A 97 -5.77 -11.49 -29.88
C ALA A 97 -5.73 -11.62 -31.42
N GLU A 98 -6.89 -11.58 -32.10
CA GLU A 98 -7.02 -11.65 -33.56
C GLU A 98 -6.20 -10.58 -34.28
N LYS A 99 -6.08 -9.37 -33.70
CA LYS A 99 -5.25 -8.29 -34.26
C LYS A 99 -3.78 -8.70 -34.41
N ASN A 100 -3.27 -9.58 -33.55
CA ASN A 100 -1.88 -10.05 -33.66
C ASN A 100 -1.70 -10.97 -34.87
N PHE A 101 -2.71 -11.76 -35.26
CA PHE A 101 -2.62 -12.64 -36.43
C PHE A 101 -2.63 -11.88 -37.77
N LYS A 102 -3.14 -10.65 -37.77
CA LYS A 102 -3.18 -9.77 -38.95
C LYS A 102 -1.86 -9.01 -39.19
N LYS A 103 -0.94 -9.02 -38.23
CA LYS A 103 0.37 -8.34 -38.34
C LYS A 103 1.35 -9.18 -39.17
N GLU A 104 2.28 -8.52 -39.87
CA GLU A 104 3.37 -9.22 -40.57
C GLU A 104 4.36 -9.88 -39.59
N LYS A 105 4.61 -9.21 -38.47
CA LYS A 105 5.52 -9.66 -37.40
C LYS A 105 4.80 -9.71 -36.07
N ILE A 106 5.18 -10.68 -35.25
CA ILE A 106 4.68 -10.82 -33.87
C ILE A 106 5.80 -10.53 -32.86
N ARG A 107 5.45 -9.80 -31.81
CA ARG A 107 6.33 -9.49 -30.67
C ARG A 107 6.48 -10.76 -29.81
N VAL A 108 7.72 -11.20 -29.58
CA VAL A 108 8.06 -12.33 -28.72
C VAL A 108 9.10 -11.90 -27.70
N LEU A 109 8.71 -11.79 -26.43
CA LEU A 109 9.66 -11.53 -25.35
C LEU A 109 10.25 -12.86 -24.87
N ARG A 110 11.55 -13.05 -25.05
CA ARG A 110 12.29 -14.14 -24.42
C ARG A 110 12.86 -13.66 -23.09
N ILE A 111 12.67 -14.45 -22.05
CA ILE A 111 13.26 -14.26 -20.75
C ILE A 111 14.07 -15.52 -20.44
N SER A 112 15.38 -15.37 -20.30
CA SER A 112 16.32 -16.48 -20.11
C SER A 112 17.00 -16.35 -18.76
N ASP A 113 16.97 -17.40 -17.95
CA ASP A 113 17.80 -17.48 -16.74
C ASP A 113 19.02 -18.41 -16.92
N TYR A 114 20.05 -18.15 -16.14
CA TYR A 114 21.33 -18.87 -16.16
C TYR A 114 21.87 -19.02 -14.74
N ASN A 115 22.75 -20.01 -14.55
CA ASN A 115 23.16 -20.49 -13.23
C ASN A 115 21.96 -20.96 -12.38
N THR A 116 20.98 -21.58 -13.04
CA THR A 116 19.82 -22.21 -12.39
C THR A 116 19.80 -23.70 -12.74
N THR A 117 19.09 -24.50 -11.95
CA THR A 117 18.96 -25.97 -12.15
C THR A 117 18.15 -26.33 -13.40
N GLY A 118 17.53 -25.34 -14.06
CA GLY A 118 16.53 -25.56 -15.10
C GLY A 118 15.28 -26.28 -14.58
N LEU A 119 14.35 -26.59 -15.48
CA LEU A 119 13.13 -27.31 -15.13
C LEU A 119 13.34 -28.83 -15.17
N THR A 120 13.80 -29.37 -14.05
CA THR A 120 14.05 -30.80 -13.86
C THR A 120 12.82 -31.70 -14.03
N GLY A 121 13.09 -32.95 -14.45
CA GLY A 121 12.09 -34.01 -14.53
C GLY A 121 11.12 -33.85 -15.69
N SER A 122 11.55 -33.22 -16.78
CA SER A 122 10.75 -33.07 -17.99
C SER A 122 10.33 -34.42 -18.59
N ASP A 123 11.13 -35.47 -18.37
CA ASP A 123 10.90 -36.89 -18.74
C ASP A 123 9.82 -37.58 -17.89
N LYS A 124 9.50 -37.03 -16.72
CA LYS A 124 8.51 -37.58 -15.78
C LYS A 124 7.09 -37.15 -16.15
N LYS A 125 6.11 -38.00 -15.81
CA LYS A 125 4.68 -37.72 -16.06
C LYS A 125 4.01 -36.88 -14.96
N LYS A 126 4.54 -36.89 -13.73
CA LYS A 126 4.01 -36.19 -12.55
C LYS A 126 5.15 -35.85 -11.59
N ASN A 127 4.91 -34.94 -10.65
CA ASN A 127 5.80 -34.58 -9.54
C ASN A 127 7.21 -34.18 -9.99
N SER A 128 7.28 -33.12 -10.79
CA SER A 128 8.52 -32.55 -11.32
C SER A 128 8.34 -31.04 -11.45
N THR A 129 9.42 -30.26 -11.31
CA THR A 129 9.39 -28.79 -11.50
C THR A 129 8.87 -28.42 -12.90
N TRP A 130 9.22 -29.21 -13.93
CA TRP A 130 8.66 -29.09 -15.28
C TRP A 130 7.12 -29.14 -15.31
N ASN A 131 6.54 -30.29 -14.90
CA ASN A 131 5.09 -30.44 -14.88
C ASN A 131 4.40 -29.41 -13.98
N ASN A 132 5.04 -29.02 -12.88
CA ASN A 132 4.47 -28.05 -11.96
C ASN A 132 4.35 -26.66 -12.61
N LEU A 133 5.30 -26.25 -13.45
CA LEU A 133 5.21 -25.00 -14.19
C LEU A 133 4.29 -25.09 -15.42
N VAL A 134 4.43 -26.18 -16.20
CA VAL A 134 3.84 -26.29 -17.55
C VAL A 134 2.41 -26.86 -17.54
N LYS A 135 2.09 -27.78 -16.62
CA LYS A 135 0.84 -28.57 -16.64
C LYS A 135 -0.03 -28.42 -15.39
N SER A 136 0.50 -27.90 -14.29
CA SER A 136 -0.22 -27.81 -13.02
C SER A 136 -0.75 -26.40 -12.77
N THR A 137 -2.06 -26.24 -12.75
CA THR A 137 -2.76 -25.06 -12.22
C THR A 137 -3.28 -25.34 -10.81
N GLY A 138 -2.93 -24.50 -9.83
CA GLY A 138 -3.47 -24.61 -8.47
C GLY A 138 -2.97 -25.79 -7.62
N VAL A 139 -1.89 -26.46 -8.04
CA VAL A 139 -1.24 -27.51 -7.23
C VAL A 139 -0.11 -26.85 -6.45
N SER A 140 -0.23 -26.83 -5.12
CA SER A 140 0.83 -26.41 -4.21
C SER A 140 1.74 -27.60 -3.90
N ASP A 141 3.03 -27.47 -4.18
CA ASP A 141 4.01 -28.44 -3.72
C ASP A 141 4.15 -28.33 -2.20
N LYS A 142 4.08 -29.47 -1.51
CA LYS A 142 4.28 -29.55 -0.05
C LYS A 142 5.77 -29.57 0.35
N THR A 143 6.69 -29.31 -0.57
CA THR A 143 8.14 -29.36 -0.32
C THR A 143 8.65 -27.99 0.09
N GLY A 144 8.99 -27.85 1.38
CA GLY A 144 9.13 -26.59 2.11
C GLY A 144 10.36 -25.72 1.82
N SER A 145 10.75 -25.52 0.58
CA SER A 145 11.79 -24.54 0.23
C SER A 145 11.47 -23.68 -1.01
N SER A 146 10.67 -24.19 -1.94
CA SER A 146 10.30 -23.52 -3.20
C SER A 146 9.18 -22.49 -3.00
N GLY A 147 9.42 -21.23 -3.36
CA GLY A 147 8.60 -20.06 -3.01
C GLY A 147 7.22 -19.90 -3.67
N GLY A 148 6.66 -20.95 -4.30
CA GLY A 148 5.42 -20.87 -5.08
C GLY A 148 4.21 -21.53 -4.41
N SER A 149 3.63 -20.90 -3.38
CA SER A 149 2.60 -21.54 -2.54
C SER A 149 1.21 -21.68 -3.18
N TYR A 150 0.90 -20.93 -4.27
CA TYR A 150 -0.47 -20.87 -4.80
C TYR A 150 -0.61 -20.97 -6.33
N GLY A 151 0.51 -21.00 -7.07
CA GLY A 151 0.48 -21.06 -8.54
C GLY A 151 -0.15 -19.85 -9.24
N ILE A 152 -0.50 -18.80 -8.50
CA ILE A 152 -1.08 -17.56 -9.03
C ILE A 152 -0.01 -16.77 -9.80
N GLY A 153 1.19 -16.60 -9.25
CA GLY A 153 2.34 -15.94 -9.90
C GLY A 153 2.67 -16.45 -11.32
N LYS A 154 2.48 -17.75 -11.57
CA LYS A 154 2.63 -18.39 -12.90
C LYS A 154 1.73 -17.77 -13.98
N SER A 155 0.68 -17.06 -13.60
CA SER A 155 -0.21 -16.38 -14.53
C SER A 155 0.36 -15.05 -15.03
N ALA A 156 1.37 -14.46 -14.38
CA ALA A 156 1.91 -13.15 -14.76
C ALA A 156 2.51 -13.14 -16.19
N PRO A 157 3.31 -14.14 -16.62
CA PRO A 157 3.76 -14.20 -18.01
C PRO A 157 2.62 -14.38 -19.02
N PHE A 158 1.61 -15.20 -18.69
CA PHE A 158 0.42 -15.35 -19.55
C PHE A 158 -0.36 -14.04 -19.68
N ALA A 159 -0.47 -13.27 -18.60
CA ALA A 159 -1.13 -11.98 -18.59
C ALA A 159 -0.38 -10.91 -19.40
N CYS A 160 0.92 -11.11 -19.64
CA CYS A 160 1.74 -10.28 -20.52
C CYS A 160 1.68 -10.68 -22.01
N SER A 161 0.94 -11.74 -22.34
CA SER A 161 0.71 -12.23 -23.70
C SER A 161 -0.71 -11.87 -24.15
N ASP A 162 -0.84 -11.12 -25.24
CA ASP A 162 -2.14 -10.86 -25.87
C ASP A 162 -2.79 -12.14 -26.41
N LEU A 163 -2.00 -13.20 -26.62
CA LEU A 163 -2.47 -14.52 -27.04
C LEU A 163 -2.61 -15.51 -25.86
N ARG A 164 -2.29 -15.10 -24.62
CA ARG A 164 -2.13 -15.99 -23.46
C ARG A 164 -1.35 -17.27 -23.80
N THR A 165 -0.27 -17.10 -24.56
CA THR A 165 0.52 -18.21 -25.10
C THR A 165 1.98 -18.03 -24.71
N LEU A 166 2.55 -19.08 -24.12
CA LEU A 166 3.95 -19.16 -23.71
C LEU A 166 4.63 -20.37 -24.36
N PHE A 167 5.93 -20.29 -24.58
CA PHE A 167 6.77 -21.46 -24.80
C PHE A 167 7.86 -21.53 -23.75
N TYR A 168 8.10 -22.73 -23.25
CA TYR A 168 9.19 -23.05 -22.33
C TYR A 168 10.24 -23.85 -23.07
N ASN A 169 11.51 -23.44 -22.93
CA ASN A 169 12.69 -24.20 -23.34
C ASN A 169 13.57 -24.39 -22.12
N THR A 170 14.08 -25.58 -21.86
CA THR A 170 14.98 -25.81 -20.72
C THR A 170 16.11 -26.74 -21.12
N LEU A 171 17.28 -26.49 -20.52
CA LEU A 171 18.33 -27.47 -20.32
C LEU A 171 18.49 -27.60 -18.81
N ASP A 172 18.20 -28.76 -18.24
CA ASP A 172 18.30 -28.94 -16.78
C ASP A 172 19.71 -29.36 -16.33
N GLU A 173 19.94 -29.35 -15.02
CA GLU A 173 21.23 -29.72 -14.40
C GLU A 173 21.68 -31.17 -14.72
N TYR A 174 20.76 -32.04 -15.14
CA TYR A 174 21.03 -33.42 -15.55
C TYR A 174 21.24 -33.57 -17.06
N GLY A 175 21.18 -32.47 -17.81
CA GLY A 175 21.33 -32.44 -19.26
C GLY A 175 20.08 -32.83 -20.03
N LEU A 176 18.89 -32.83 -19.40
CA LEU A 176 17.64 -33.06 -20.11
C LEU A 176 17.18 -31.79 -20.82
N GLU A 177 16.84 -31.96 -22.09
CA GLU A 177 16.26 -30.91 -22.92
C GLU A 177 14.74 -31.07 -23.01
N ALA A 178 14.02 -29.95 -22.89
CA ALA A 178 12.59 -29.94 -23.15
C ALA A 178 12.10 -28.61 -23.74
N PHE A 179 11.25 -28.72 -24.75
CA PHE A 179 10.56 -27.59 -25.39
C PHE A 179 9.05 -27.86 -25.48
N GLN A 180 8.23 -26.91 -25.01
CA GLN A 180 6.77 -27.05 -25.03
C GLN A 180 6.06 -25.69 -25.05
N GLY A 181 5.03 -25.57 -25.88
CA GLY A 181 4.11 -24.43 -25.86
C GLY A 181 2.89 -24.71 -25.00
N VAL A 182 2.37 -23.67 -24.34
CA VAL A 182 1.13 -23.69 -23.57
C VAL A 182 0.30 -22.48 -23.95
N ALA A 183 -0.97 -22.69 -24.29
CA ALA A 183 -1.92 -21.61 -24.60
C ALA A 183 -3.12 -21.71 -23.66
N ASN A 184 -3.35 -20.68 -22.84
CA ASN A 184 -4.52 -20.59 -21.95
C ASN A 184 -5.62 -19.77 -22.63
N LEU A 185 -6.41 -20.43 -23.49
CA LEU A 185 -7.56 -19.81 -24.14
C LEU A 185 -8.82 -20.00 -23.29
N VAL A 186 -9.97 -20.00 -23.95
CA VAL A 186 -11.28 -20.34 -23.40
C VAL A 186 -11.73 -21.66 -24.00
N SER A 187 -12.64 -22.39 -23.36
CA SER A 187 -13.25 -23.59 -23.96
C SER A 187 -13.89 -23.26 -25.29
N PHE A 188 -13.77 -24.14 -26.29
CA PHE A 188 -14.39 -23.97 -27.61
C PHE A 188 -14.71 -25.32 -28.23
N GLU A 189 -15.63 -25.34 -29.20
CA GLU A 189 -15.96 -26.53 -29.97
C GLU A 189 -14.90 -26.82 -31.04
N LYS A 190 -14.41 -28.06 -31.06
CA LYS A 190 -13.45 -28.55 -32.05
C LYS A 190 -13.88 -29.93 -32.53
N GLY A 191 -14.56 -29.98 -33.67
CA GLY A 191 -15.26 -31.20 -34.10
C GLY A 191 -16.34 -31.56 -33.09
N ASP A 192 -16.38 -32.81 -32.65
CA ASP A 192 -17.43 -33.31 -31.74
C ASP A 192 -17.09 -33.13 -30.24
N ILE A 193 -16.01 -32.39 -29.91
CA ILE A 193 -15.60 -32.16 -28.52
C ILE A 193 -15.59 -30.67 -28.15
N VAL A 194 -15.95 -30.38 -26.90
CA VAL A 194 -15.66 -29.08 -26.26
C VAL A 194 -14.31 -29.17 -25.57
N THR A 195 -13.44 -28.19 -25.79
CA THR A 195 -12.07 -28.20 -25.22
C THR A 195 -12.04 -27.69 -23.78
N GLN A 196 -10.97 -28.01 -23.05
CA GLN A 196 -10.69 -27.45 -21.71
C GLN A 196 -10.29 -25.97 -21.74
N GLY A 197 -10.03 -25.40 -22.93
CA GLY A 197 -9.48 -24.07 -23.14
C GLY A 197 -7.94 -24.01 -23.13
N THR A 198 -7.27 -24.83 -22.32
CA THR A 198 -5.81 -24.93 -22.34
C THR A 198 -5.33 -25.87 -23.44
N GLY A 199 -4.40 -25.41 -24.28
CA GLY A 199 -3.74 -26.19 -25.32
C GLY A 199 -2.25 -26.38 -25.08
N TYR A 200 -1.68 -27.41 -25.68
CA TYR A 200 -0.25 -27.75 -25.57
C TYR A 200 0.36 -27.96 -26.95
N TYR A 201 1.48 -27.29 -27.23
CA TYR A 201 2.31 -27.56 -28.40
C TYR A 201 3.42 -28.53 -28.03
N GLY A 202 3.45 -29.70 -28.65
CA GLY A 202 4.42 -30.74 -28.36
C GLY A 202 3.98 -32.05 -28.98
N ASN A 203 4.26 -33.17 -28.33
CA ASN A 203 3.76 -34.47 -28.76
C ASN A 203 2.24 -34.53 -28.59
N SER A 204 1.50 -34.50 -29.70
CA SER A 204 0.04 -34.38 -29.68
C SER A 204 -0.69 -35.60 -29.11
N LYS A 205 0.00 -36.75 -28.98
CA LYS A 205 -0.59 -37.98 -28.46
C LYS A 205 -0.85 -37.92 -26.95
N ASP A 206 0.01 -37.27 -26.19
CA ASP A 206 0.00 -37.26 -24.73
C ASP A 206 0.38 -35.90 -24.11
N ASN A 207 0.47 -34.86 -24.94
CA ASN A 207 0.84 -33.49 -24.57
C ASN A 207 2.18 -33.43 -23.84
N THR A 208 3.13 -34.31 -24.17
CA THR A 208 4.49 -34.26 -23.62
C THR A 208 5.36 -33.26 -24.38
N ALA A 209 6.39 -32.77 -23.69
CA ALA A 209 7.37 -31.86 -24.27
C ALA A 209 8.18 -32.54 -25.38
N ILE A 210 8.67 -31.74 -26.32
CA ILE A 210 9.65 -32.16 -27.31
C ILE A 210 10.99 -32.32 -26.59
N ARG A 211 11.69 -33.44 -26.82
CA ARG A 211 12.96 -33.81 -26.13
C ARG A 211 14.22 -33.22 -26.76
N ASN A 212 14.07 -32.08 -27.41
CA ASN A 212 15.14 -31.31 -28.04
C ASN A 212 14.86 -29.83 -27.80
N MET A 213 15.90 -29.04 -27.64
CA MET A 213 15.78 -27.58 -27.59
C MET A 213 15.33 -26.98 -28.92
N ASP A 214 14.53 -25.93 -28.84
CA ASP A 214 14.10 -25.10 -29.96
C ASP A 214 13.93 -23.65 -29.47
N SER A 215 13.83 -22.70 -30.38
CA SER A 215 13.78 -21.28 -30.03
C SER A 215 13.01 -20.42 -31.01
N PHE A 216 12.83 -19.19 -30.55
CA PHE A 216 12.32 -18.07 -31.33
C PHE A 216 13.46 -17.06 -31.46
N GLY A 217 13.68 -16.54 -32.67
CA GLY A 217 14.73 -15.55 -32.93
C GLY A 217 16.16 -16.12 -33.06
N GLY A 218 16.33 -17.44 -33.19
CA GLY A 218 17.62 -18.07 -33.49
C GLY A 218 18.57 -18.23 -32.30
N TYR A 219 18.10 -17.99 -31.07
CA TYR A 219 18.87 -18.22 -29.86
C TYR A 219 19.03 -19.72 -29.58
N THR A 220 20.17 -20.14 -29.02
CA THR A 220 20.36 -21.52 -28.58
C THR A 220 20.99 -21.52 -27.20
N ARG A 221 20.27 -22.09 -26.23
CA ARG A 221 20.76 -22.30 -24.87
C ARG A 221 21.89 -23.34 -24.89
N LYS A 222 22.94 -23.06 -24.13
CA LYS A 222 24.15 -23.91 -24.03
C LYS A 222 24.47 -24.36 -22.61
N GLU A 223 23.81 -23.76 -21.63
CA GLU A 223 24.03 -24.01 -20.21
C GLU A 223 22.70 -24.14 -19.47
N SER A 224 22.76 -24.71 -18.27
CA SER A 224 21.59 -25.02 -17.47
C SER A 224 20.74 -23.78 -17.19
N GLY A 225 19.43 -23.93 -17.33
CA GLY A 225 18.40 -22.93 -17.06
C GLY A 225 17.22 -23.00 -18.02
N THR A 226 16.39 -21.98 -17.96
CA THR A 226 15.06 -21.94 -18.59
C THR A 226 14.87 -20.67 -19.41
N ASP A 227 14.34 -20.84 -20.63
CA ASP A 227 13.81 -19.75 -21.43
C ASP A 227 12.27 -19.78 -21.42
N ILE A 228 11.69 -18.60 -21.20
CA ILE A 228 10.25 -18.37 -21.33
C ILE A 228 10.05 -17.41 -22.50
N TYR A 229 9.30 -17.84 -23.50
CA TYR A 229 8.92 -17.03 -24.65
C TYR A 229 7.46 -16.60 -24.51
N ILE A 230 7.23 -15.31 -24.29
CA ILE A 230 5.90 -14.72 -24.23
C ILE A 230 5.48 -14.34 -25.65
N ILE A 231 4.55 -15.09 -26.24
CA ILE A 231 4.13 -14.93 -27.63
C ILE A 231 3.04 -13.86 -27.72
N GLY A 232 3.17 -12.92 -28.66
CA GLY A 232 2.28 -11.76 -28.70
C GLY A 232 2.44 -10.89 -27.46
N PHE A 233 3.70 -10.65 -27.06
CA PHE A 233 4.03 -9.79 -25.93
C PHE A 233 3.41 -8.41 -26.11
N LEU A 234 2.83 -7.89 -25.02
CA LEU A 234 2.08 -6.64 -25.01
C LEU A 234 2.82 -5.48 -25.72
N ASP A 235 2.02 -4.64 -26.38
CA ASP A 235 2.46 -3.47 -27.12
C ASP A 235 2.53 -2.27 -26.16
N ASP A 236 3.60 -2.20 -25.38
CA ASP A 236 3.92 -1.11 -24.46
C ASP A 236 5.33 -0.62 -24.80
N ASP A 237 5.49 0.67 -25.06
CA ASP A 237 6.78 1.28 -25.41
C ASP A 237 7.65 1.51 -24.17
N GLU A 238 7.04 1.61 -22.99
CA GLU A 238 7.73 1.81 -21.70
C GLU A 238 8.07 0.48 -21.01
N TRP A 239 7.85 -0.66 -21.67
CA TRP A 239 8.04 -1.97 -21.04
C TRP A 239 9.44 -2.14 -20.46
N LYS A 240 10.48 -1.63 -21.14
CA LYS A 240 11.87 -1.67 -20.66
C LYS A 240 12.02 -0.90 -19.35
N LYS A 241 11.50 0.33 -19.30
CA LYS A 241 11.53 1.20 -18.12
C LYS A 241 10.82 0.53 -16.95
N LYS A 242 9.59 0.02 -17.17
CA LYS A 242 8.79 -0.65 -16.15
C LYS A 242 9.45 -1.92 -15.59
N ILE A 243 10.10 -2.73 -16.43
CA ILE A 243 10.86 -3.90 -15.96
C ILE A 243 12.08 -3.47 -15.15
N VAL A 244 12.83 -2.45 -15.59
CA VAL A 244 13.99 -1.93 -14.84
C VAL A 244 13.55 -1.43 -13.46
N GLU A 245 12.51 -0.60 -13.39
CA GLU A 245 11.94 -0.11 -12.13
C GLU A 245 11.52 -1.26 -11.22
N ALA A 246 10.76 -2.22 -11.75
CA ALA A 246 10.32 -3.38 -10.98
C ALA A 246 11.48 -4.20 -10.42
N VAL A 247 12.56 -4.38 -11.18
CA VAL A 247 13.77 -5.07 -10.72
C VAL A 247 14.44 -4.29 -9.60
N LEU A 248 14.64 -2.98 -9.76
CA LEU A 248 15.25 -2.13 -8.73
C LEU A 248 14.43 -2.12 -7.44
N GLU A 249 13.10 -1.98 -7.55
CA GLU A 249 12.20 -1.95 -6.39
C GLU A 249 12.15 -3.28 -5.62
N ASN A 250 12.18 -4.41 -6.32
CA ASN A 250 11.96 -5.72 -5.69
C ASN A 250 13.26 -6.45 -5.32
N PHE A 251 14.38 -6.14 -5.95
CA PHE A 251 15.64 -6.89 -5.82
C PHE A 251 16.86 -6.02 -5.50
N LEU A 252 16.66 -4.79 -5.01
CA LEU A 252 17.73 -3.90 -4.54
C LEU A 252 18.79 -4.64 -3.71
N ILE A 253 18.35 -5.41 -2.71
CA ILE A 253 19.24 -6.13 -1.79
C ILE A 253 19.96 -7.27 -2.51
N SER A 254 19.25 -8.04 -3.35
CA SER A 254 19.86 -9.13 -4.12
C SER A 254 20.94 -8.61 -5.08
N ILE A 255 20.72 -7.44 -5.71
CA ILE A 255 21.70 -6.81 -6.61
C ILE A 255 22.91 -6.30 -5.82
N LEU A 256 22.70 -5.64 -4.67
CA LEU A 256 23.79 -5.17 -3.79
C LEU A 256 24.66 -6.32 -3.27
N ASN A 257 24.05 -7.46 -2.99
CA ASN A 257 24.73 -8.68 -2.55
C ASN A 257 25.42 -9.44 -3.70
N ASP A 258 25.31 -8.96 -4.94
CA ASP A 258 25.81 -9.64 -6.16
C ASP A 258 25.22 -11.05 -6.32
N ASN A 259 23.98 -11.27 -5.86
CA ASN A 259 23.28 -12.54 -6.03
C ASN A 259 22.65 -12.66 -7.42
N ILE A 260 22.36 -11.52 -8.06
CA ILE A 260 21.63 -11.46 -9.33
C ILE A 260 22.16 -10.32 -10.22
N GLU A 261 22.24 -10.59 -11.52
CA GLU A 261 22.49 -9.60 -12.58
C GLU A 261 21.42 -9.78 -13.67
N ILE A 262 20.80 -8.66 -14.06
CA ILE A 262 19.66 -8.66 -14.97
C ILE A 262 20.01 -7.79 -16.18
N LYS A 263 19.71 -8.29 -17.38
CA LYS A 263 19.87 -7.56 -18.63
C LYS A 263 18.53 -7.39 -19.31
N VAL A 264 18.10 -6.14 -19.48
CA VAL A 264 16.87 -5.76 -20.16
C VAL A 264 17.23 -5.06 -21.46
N GLU A 265 17.23 -5.80 -22.57
CA GLU A 265 17.77 -5.34 -23.86
C GLU A 265 19.20 -4.79 -23.74
N ASP A 266 19.32 -3.46 -23.77
CA ASP A 266 20.54 -2.68 -23.72
C ASP A 266 20.90 -2.22 -22.29
N VAL A 267 19.99 -2.38 -21.32
CA VAL A 267 20.21 -2.00 -19.93
C VAL A 267 20.70 -3.19 -19.13
N LEU A 268 21.94 -3.13 -18.66
CA LEU A 268 22.46 -4.05 -17.64
C LEU A 268 22.09 -3.52 -16.25
N ILE A 269 21.73 -4.39 -15.32
CA ILE A 269 21.44 -4.09 -13.91
C ILE A 269 22.28 -5.05 -13.07
N ASN A 270 23.29 -4.51 -12.40
CA ASN A 270 24.19 -5.27 -11.55
C ASN A 270 24.74 -4.38 -10.44
N LYS A 271 25.56 -4.95 -9.56
CA LYS A 271 26.15 -4.22 -8.44
C LYS A 271 26.97 -3.02 -8.89
N GLU A 272 27.73 -3.15 -9.97
CA GLU A 272 28.65 -2.13 -10.46
C GLU A 272 27.93 -0.89 -10.99
N ASN A 273 26.78 -1.07 -11.65
CA ASN A 273 26.02 0.02 -12.25
C ASN A 273 24.81 0.48 -11.43
N LEU A 274 24.54 -0.17 -10.30
CA LEU A 274 23.37 0.10 -9.46
C LEU A 274 23.29 1.57 -9.04
N SER A 275 24.42 2.19 -8.66
CA SER A 275 24.46 3.61 -8.26
C SER A 275 23.94 4.53 -9.36
N PHE A 276 24.38 4.32 -10.61
CA PHE A 276 23.91 5.09 -11.76
C PHE A 276 22.41 4.89 -12.02
N LEU A 277 21.94 3.64 -11.92
CA LEU A 277 20.51 3.33 -12.13
C LEU A 277 19.64 3.94 -11.03
N MET A 278 20.07 3.87 -9.78
CA MET A 278 19.36 4.46 -8.65
C MET A 278 19.23 5.98 -8.81
N GLU A 279 20.28 6.67 -9.25
CA GLU A 279 20.20 8.10 -9.59
C GLU A 279 19.30 8.38 -10.78
N LYS A 280 19.41 7.58 -11.85
CA LYS A 280 18.65 7.77 -13.09
C LYS A 280 17.14 7.63 -12.87
N TYR A 281 16.71 6.67 -12.03
CA TYR A 281 15.30 6.37 -11.79
C TYR A 281 14.78 6.94 -10.46
N LYS A 282 15.56 7.79 -9.76
CA LYS A 282 15.23 8.24 -8.39
C LYS A 282 13.81 8.81 -8.21
N GLU A 283 13.28 9.50 -9.23
CA GLU A 283 11.95 10.11 -9.19
C GLU A 283 10.84 9.08 -9.44
N ASP A 284 11.12 8.04 -10.23
CA ASP A 284 10.19 6.95 -10.49
C ASP A 284 10.13 5.95 -9.31
N ILE A 285 11.25 5.78 -8.58
CA ILE A 285 11.40 4.81 -7.48
C ILE A 285 11.85 5.46 -6.16
N GLU A 286 11.30 6.63 -5.82
CA GLU A 286 11.72 7.46 -4.67
C GLU A 286 11.91 6.68 -3.37
N LEU A 287 11.00 5.76 -3.05
CA LEU A 287 11.07 4.98 -1.81
C LEU A 287 12.22 3.97 -1.84
N THR A 288 12.47 3.34 -2.99
CA THR A 288 13.61 2.44 -3.19
C THR A 288 14.93 3.19 -3.15
N TYR A 289 14.95 4.42 -3.66
CA TYR A 289 16.11 5.29 -3.56
C TYR A 289 16.43 5.65 -2.10
N GLU A 290 15.42 5.92 -1.25
CA GLU A 290 15.64 6.07 0.20
C GLU A 290 16.29 4.83 0.80
N TYR A 291 15.80 3.62 0.48
CA TYR A 291 16.38 2.37 0.97
C TYR A 291 17.81 2.14 0.49
N TYR A 292 18.11 2.52 -0.76
CA TYR A 292 19.47 2.51 -1.29
C TYR A 292 20.38 3.42 -0.48
N GLN A 293 19.93 4.64 -0.14
CA GLN A 293 20.67 5.55 0.74
C GLN A 293 20.93 4.93 2.12
N VAL A 294 19.93 4.27 2.73
CA VAL A 294 20.10 3.57 4.01
C VAL A 294 21.22 2.52 3.93
N LEU A 295 21.23 1.70 2.87
CA LEU A 295 22.19 0.59 2.72
C LEU A 295 23.61 1.04 2.33
N MET A 296 23.75 2.24 1.75
CA MET A 296 25.06 2.79 1.35
C MET A 296 25.69 3.67 2.42
N GLU A 297 24.93 4.11 3.43
CA GLU A 297 25.42 4.96 4.51
C GLU A 297 26.44 4.20 5.38
N LYS A 298 27.63 4.76 5.55
CA LYS A 298 28.76 4.08 6.23
C LYS A 298 28.47 3.78 7.69
N ASP A 299 27.67 4.63 8.32
CA ASP A 299 27.31 4.53 9.74
C ASP A 299 26.01 3.72 9.95
N SER A 300 25.34 3.27 8.88
CA SER A 300 24.19 2.35 9.00
C SER A 300 24.67 0.90 9.16
N GLN A 301 25.32 0.62 10.29
CA GLN A 301 25.63 -0.75 10.68
C GLN A 301 24.33 -1.51 10.95
N PRO A 302 24.21 -2.77 10.52
CA PRO A 302 22.99 -3.55 10.76
C PRO A 302 22.80 -3.83 12.25
N LEU A 303 21.61 -3.53 12.75
CA LEU A 303 21.14 -4.04 14.04
C LEU A 303 20.74 -5.50 13.86
N GLU A 304 21.54 -6.44 14.37
CA GLU A 304 21.19 -7.87 14.40
C GLU A 304 20.29 -8.17 15.61
N ILE A 305 19.11 -8.72 15.35
CA ILE A 305 18.10 -8.97 16.38
C ILE A 305 17.68 -10.43 16.32
N ASN A 306 17.89 -11.16 17.42
CA ASN A 306 17.33 -12.49 17.61
C ASN A 306 15.83 -12.39 17.89
N PHE A 307 15.03 -13.16 17.16
CA PHE A 307 13.59 -13.19 17.28
C PHE A 307 13.13 -14.59 17.68
N ARG A 308 12.87 -14.75 18.99
CA ARG A 308 12.43 -16.02 19.59
C ARG A 308 13.39 -17.16 19.23
N ASP A 309 12.86 -18.36 19.00
CA ASP A 309 13.55 -19.54 18.48
C ASP A 309 13.50 -19.65 16.94
N LEU A 310 12.98 -18.61 16.26
CA LEU A 310 12.86 -18.53 14.80
C LEU A 310 14.14 -18.05 14.12
N GLY A 311 15.12 -17.53 14.87
CA GLY A 311 16.40 -17.04 14.34
C GLY A 311 16.48 -15.52 14.35
N LYS A 312 17.35 -14.94 13.51
CA LYS A 312 17.65 -13.50 13.50
C LYS A 312 17.19 -12.78 12.23
N PHE A 313 17.01 -11.48 12.38
CA PHE A 313 16.85 -10.54 11.27
C PHE A 313 17.79 -9.34 11.45
N LYS A 314 18.14 -8.70 10.33
CA LYS A 314 18.95 -7.48 10.30
C LYS A 314 18.07 -6.27 10.04
N LEU A 315 18.30 -5.19 10.76
CA LEU A 315 17.61 -3.92 10.57
C LEU A 315 18.62 -2.80 10.32
N TYR A 316 18.55 -2.18 9.15
CA TYR A 316 19.24 -0.94 8.80
C TYR A 316 18.26 0.21 8.95
N LEU A 317 18.72 1.31 9.55
CA LEU A 317 17.92 2.51 9.78
C LEU A 317 18.74 3.75 9.51
N LEU A 318 18.09 4.74 8.91
CA LEU A 318 18.63 6.07 8.74
C LEU A 318 17.53 7.11 9.03
N ILE A 319 17.86 8.06 9.91
CA ILE A 319 17.02 9.22 10.20
C ILE A 319 17.47 10.34 9.27
N LYS A 320 16.56 10.83 8.45
CA LYS A 320 16.83 11.92 7.52
C LYS A 320 15.56 12.67 7.21
N LYS A 321 15.69 13.98 7.02
CA LYS A 321 14.57 14.84 6.64
C LYS A 321 13.92 14.30 5.35
N ASP A 322 12.59 14.42 5.29
CA ASP A 322 11.74 14.10 4.14
C ASP A 322 11.63 12.60 3.79
N PHE A 323 12.30 11.71 4.54
CA PHE A 323 12.09 10.27 4.41
C PHE A 323 10.66 9.83 4.76
N LYS A 324 10.15 8.84 4.02
CA LYS A 324 8.73 8.46 3.98
C LYS A 324 8.24 7.61 5.15
N ARG A 325 9.06 7.37 6.17
CA ARG A 325 8.69 6.67 7.42
C ARG A 325 8.29 5.23 7.19
N LYS A 326 9.05 4.52 6.34
CA LYS A 326 8.78 3.14 5.95
C LYS A 326 9.99 2.25 6.17
N ILE A 327 9.73 0.97 6.38
CA ILE A 327 10.75 -0.08 6.45
C ILE A 327 10.46 -1.10 5.35
N LEU A 328 11.40 -1.32 4.43
CA LEU A 328 11.35 -2.44 3.50
C LEU A 328 11.50 -3.74 4.28
N ILE A 329 10.60 -4.71 4.09
CA ILE A 329 10.75 -6.07 4.62
C ILE A 329 11.14 -7.01 3.47
N SER A 330 12.27 -7.72 3.61
CA SER A 330 12.77 -8.66 2.59
C SER A 330 13.00 -10.07 3.14
N ARG A 331 12.99 -11.04 2.23
CA ARG A 331 13.50 -12.40 2.47
C ARG A 331 15.02 -12.42 2.58
N SER A 332 15.56 -13.57 3.01
CA SER A 332 17.01 -13.82 3.07
C SER A 332 17.69 -13.76 1.70
N ASN A 333 17.00 -14.16 0.63
CA ASN A 333 17.51 -14.06 -0.74
C ASN A 333 17.53 -12.62 -1.30
N GLY A 334 17.05 -11.63 -0.53
CA GLY A 334 17.04 -10.21 -0.88
C GLY A 334 15.79 -9.75 -1.64
N MET A 335 14.81 -10.63 -1.88
CA MET A 335 13.53 -10.23 -2.47
C MET A 335 12.70 -9.40 -1.49
N LYS A 336 12.26 -8.22 -1.93
CA LYS A 336 11.27 -7.40 -1.21
C LYS A 336 9.92 -8.12 -1.13
N ILE A 337 9.39 -8.18 0.08
CA ILE A 337 8.01 -8.59 0.32
C ILE A 337 7.12 -7.34 0.27
N PHE A 338 7.24 -6.42 1.23
CA PHE A 338 6.43 -5.19 1.28
C PHE A 338 7.11 -4.06 2.05
N ASP A 339 6.52 -2.87 1.94
CA ASP A 339 6.91 -1.70 2.71
C ASP A 339 6.05 -1.55 3.96
N ARG A 340 6.65 -1.76 5.13
CA ARG A 340 5.97 -1.53 6.40
C ARG A 340 5.84 -0.04 6.66
N ASN A 341 4.60 0.44 6.72
CA ASN A 341 4.24 1.80 7.12
C ASN A 341 3.78 1.88 8.59
N ARG A 342 3.37 3.08 9.03
CA ARG A 342 2.77 3.34 10.36
C ARG A 342 3.65 2.87 11.54
N ILE A 343 4.97 3.02 11.40
CA ILE A 343 5.94 2.75 12.47
C ILE A 343 6.00 3.95 13.43
N SER A 344 6.25 5.15 12.90
CA SER A 344 6.31 6.41 13.66
C SER A 344 5.61 7.52 12.88
N SER A 345 4.94 8.42 13.59
CA SER A 345 4.28 9.61 13.02
C SER A 345 5.12 10.88 13.16
N SER A 346 6.12 10.89 14.05
CA SER A 346 6.95 12.06 14.33
C SER A 346 8.32 11.98 13.67
N ILE A 347 8.96 10.81 13.74
CA ILE A 347 10.34 10.61 13.25
C ILE A 347 10.30 10.41 11.73
N GLN A 348 11.05 11.21 10.98
CA GLN A 348 11.29 10.99 9.54
C GLN A 348 12.47 10.03 9.37
N PHE A 349 12.20 8.86 8.79
CA PHE A 349 13.19 7.79 8.68
C PHE A 349 12.89 6.87 7.50
N SER A 350 13.88 6.10 7.10
CA SER A 350 13.74 4.98 6.18
C SER A 350 14.53 3.80 6.75
N GLY A 351 14.10 2.59 6.40
CA GLY A 351 14.69 1.38 6.96
C GLY A 351 14.63 0.18 6.02
N VAL A 352 15.54 -0.76 6.24
CA VAL A 352 15.59 -2.03 5.53
C VAL A 352 15.71 -3.15 6.54
N CYS A 353 14.75 -4.08 6.53
CA CYS A 353 14.71 -5.25 7.40
C CYS A 353 14.84 -6.51 6.56
N ILE A 354 15.88 -7.30 6.83
CA ILE A 354 16.22 -8.53 6.12
C ILE A 354 16.03 -9.71 7.07
N LEU A 355 15.12 -10.62 6.74
CA LEU A 355 14.98 -11.89 7.45
C LEU A 355 16.16 -12.79 7.06
N GLU A 356 17.09 -13.08 7.97
CA GLU A 356 18.33 -13.80 7.61
C GLU A 356 18.14 -15.32 7.65
N ASP A 357 17.60 -15.84 8.75
CA ASP A 357 17.59 -17.29 8.99
C ASP A 357 16.42 -18.01 8.28
N GLU A 358 16.62 -19.29 7.97
CA GLU A 358 15.64 -20.11 7.25
C GLU A 358 14.32 -20.27 8.03
N LYS A 359 14.39 -20.45 9.35
CA LYS A 359 13.21 -20.67 10.20
C LYS A 359 12.27 -19.45 10.23
N ILE A 360 12.81 -18.25 10.42
CA ILE A 360 12.02 -17.01 10.40
C ILE A 360 11.42 -16.75 9.01
N ASN A 361 12.19 -16.99 7.94
CA ASN A 361 11.70 -16.90 6.57
C ASN A 361 10.55 -17.89 6.32
N ALA A 362 10.71 -19.16 6.71
CA ALA A 362 9.69 -20.19 6.55
C ALA A 362 8.40 -19.84 7.31
N TYR A 363 8.52 -19.36 8.56
CA TYR A 363 7.39 -18.96 9.38
C TYR A 363 6.59 -17.82 8.73
N PHE A 364 7.26 -16.75 8.32
CA PHE A 364 6.57 -15.61 7.71
C PHE A 364 6.04 -15.90 6.30
N ARG A 365 6.68 -16.82 5.56
CA ARG A 365 6.22 -17.25 4.23
C ARG A 365 4.86 -17.93 4.26
N GLU A 366 4.51 -18.64 5.34
CA GLU A 366 3.17 -19.23 5.50
C GLU A 366 2.06 -18.16 5.59
N MET A 367 2.39 -16.92 5.97
CA MET A 367 1.46 -15.79 5.96
C MET A 367 1.45 -15.02 4.64
N GLU A 368 2.37 -15.30 3.72
CA GLU A 368 2.59 -14.46 2.54
C GLU A 368 1.46 -14.58 1.51
N THR A 369 1.05 -13.44 0.94
CA THR A 369 0.10 -13.41 -0.16
C THR A 369 0.68 -14.04 -1.43
N PRO A 370 -0.15 -14.56 -2.35
CA PRO A 370 0.32 -15.12 -3.61
C PRO A 370 1.10 -14.16 -4.51
N GLN A 371 0.90 -12.85 -4.37
CA GLN A 371 1.61 -11.79 -5.08
C GLN A 371 2.92 -11.39 -4.39
N HIS A 372 3.24 -12.04 -3.27
CA HIS A 372 4.45 -11.80 -2.49
C HIS A 372 4.57 -10.36 -1.98
N ASP A 373 3.44 -9.73 -1.65
CA ASP A 373 3.33 -8.29 -1.38
C ASP A 373 2.71 -7.92 -0.02
N ASN A 374 2.35 -8.92 0.80
CA ASN A 374 1.79 -8.71 2.13
C ASN A 374 1.88 -9.99 2.99
N TRP A 375 1.67 -9.85 4.29
CA TRP A 375 1.45 -10.96 5.22
C TRP A 375 0.03 -10.93 5.78
N GLU A 376 -0.72 -12.02 5.61
CA GLU A 376 -2.06 -12.27 6.11
C GLU A 376 -2.04 -13.40 7.14
N SER A 377 -2.27 -13.08 8.41
CA SER A 377 -2.19 -14.03 9.53
C SER A 377 -3.16 -15.21 9.37
N ASP A 378 -4.31 -14.99 8.71
CA ASP A 378 -5.32 -16.01 8.42
C ASP A 378 -4.86 -17.10 7.45
N ARG A 379 -3.76 -16.89 6.72
CA ARG A 379 -3.15 -17.92 5.86
C ARG A 379 -2.31 -18.92 6.63
N HIS A 380 -1.83 -18.55 7.81
CA HIS A 380 -1.00 -19.41 8.64
C HIS A 380 -1.82 -20.57 9.20
N ARG A 381 -1.19 -21.74 9.42
CA ARG A 381 -1.86 -22.90 10.03
C ARG A 381 -2.45 -22.61 11.41
N ASN A 382 -1.86 -21.64 12.11
CA ASN A 382 -2.32 -21.13 13.40
C ASN A 382 -2.48 -19.60 13.37
N PRO A 383 -3.64 -19.06 12.93
CA PRO A 383 -3.82 -17.63 12.71
C PRO A 383 -3.66 -16.74 13.94
N LYS A 384 -4.14 -17.19 15.10
CA LYS A 384 -4.10 -16.40 16.35
C LYS A 384 -2.67 -16.21 16.85
N GLU A 385 -1.86 -17.26 16.77
CA GLU A 385 -0.44 -17.19 17.10
C GLU A 385 0.29 -16.31 16.09
N ALA A 386 0.06 -16.53 14.79
CA ALA A 386 0.63 -15.75 13.70
C ALA A 386 0.42 -14.24 13.89
N GLU A 387 -0.79 -13.82 14.25
CA GLU A 387 -1.09 -12.42 14.52
C GLU A 387 -0.32 -11.88 15.75
N LYS A 388 -0.16 -12.68 16.81
CA LYS A 388 0.65 -12.30 17.98
C LYS A 388 2.12 -12.14 17.62
N ILE A 389 2.70 -13.10 16.89
CA ILE A 389 4.11 -13.07 16.46
C ILE A 389 4.36 -11.88 15.52
N LYS A 390 3.48 -11.66 14.55
CA LYS A 390 3.54 -10.53 13.62
C LYS A 390 3.48 -9.18 14.35
N LYS A 391 2.61 -9.04 15.36
CA LYS A 391 2.54 -7.83 16.21
C LYS A 391 3.83 -7.60 17.00
N GLU A 392 4.39 -8.65 17.59
CA GLU A 392 5.66 -8.57 18.32
C GLU A 392 6.82 -8.15 17.41
N PHE A 393 6.93 -8.77 16.23
CA PHE A 393 7.94 -8.41 15.22
C PHE A 393 7.87 -6.93 14.86
N PHE A 394 6.68 -6.42 14.52
CA PHE A 394 6.53 -4.98 14.22
C PHE A 394 6.68 -4.07 15.44
N GLY A 395 6.40 -4.57 16.65
CA GLY A 395 6.66 -3.88 17.90
C GLY A 395 8.15 -3.59 18.08
N ILE A 396 9.00 -4.58 17.84
CA ILE A 396 10.46 -4.45 17.89
C ILE A 396 10.95 -3.42 16.86
N LEU A 397 10.48 -3.49 15.62
CA LEU A 397 10.87 -2.49 14.60
C LEU A 397 10.51 -1.06 15.03
N LYS A 398 9.33 -0.88 15.63
CA LYS A 398 8.88 0.42 16.14
C LYS A 398 9.75 0.91 17.30
N GLU A 399 10.15 0.03 18.20
CA GLU A 399 11.05 0.34 19.31
C GLU A 399 12.43 0.79 18.79
N LYS A 400 13.02 0.04 17.86
CA LYS A 400 14.32 0.39 17.27
C LYS A 400 14.34 1.70 16.51
N VAL A 401 13.25 2.03 15.81
CA VAL A 401 13.12 3.36 15.19
C VAL A 401 13.05 4.47 16.24
N LYS A 402 12.38 4.24 17.37
CA LYS A 402 12.34 5.23 18.46
C LYS A 402 13.69 5.41 19.13
N GLU A 403 14.41 4.32 19.40
CA GLU A 403 15.78 4.36 19.94
C GLU A 403 16.69 5.18 19.03
N LYS A 404 16.73 4.84 17.73
CA LYS A 404 17.57 5.55 16.74
C LYS A 404 17.20 7.02 16.61
N GLY A 405 15.91 7.34 16.67
CA GLY A 405 15.44 8.73 16.67
C GLY A 405 15.90 9.51 17.91
N LYS A 406 15.94 8.89 19.09
CA LYS A 406 16.46 9.54 20.31
C LYS A 406 17.97 9.77 20.24
N GLU A 407 18.74 8.78 19.78
CA GLU A 407 20.19 8.91 19.57
C GLU A 407 20.53 10.08 18.65
N THR A 408 19.85 10.17 17.51
CA THR A 408 20.10 11.24 16.51
C THR A 408 19.83 12.63 17.09
N ILE A 409 18.79 12.78 17.91
CA ILE A 409 18.46 14.04 18.57
C ILE A 409 19.52 14.44 19.59
N LEU A 410 20.04 13.47 20.35
CA LEU A 410 21.11 13.72 21.32
C LEU A 410 22.40 14.17 20.60
N ASP A 411 22.76 13.51 19.49
CA ASP A 411 23.92 13.88 18.67
C ASP A 411 23.76 15.28 18.03
N GLU A 412 22.56 15.64 17.58
CA GLU A 412 22.28 16.97 17.04
C GLU A 412 22.24 18.06 18.14
N MET A 413 21.79 17.74 19.36
CA MET A 413 21.76 18.68 20.49
C MET A 413 23.15 19.10 21.00
N ASP A 414 24.18 18.29 20.77
CA ASP A 414 25.59 18.61 21.10
C ASP A 414 26.25 19.57 20.09
N ALA A 415 25.60 19.85 18.95
CA ALA A 415 26.00 20.89 18.01
C ALA A 415 25.26 22.21 18.34
N VAL A 416 26.00 23.29 18.60
CA VAL A 416 25.41 24.59 18.97
C VAL A 416 24.51 25.13 17.84
N GLY A 417 23.19 25.19 18.09
CA GLY A 417 22.21 25.82 17.19
C GLY A 417 20.92 25.02 16.90
N VAL A 418 20.72 23.85 17.51
CA VAL A 418 19.74 22.84 17.06
C VAL A 418 18.40 22.89 17.83
N GLY A 419 17.80 24.08 17.94
CA GLY A 419 16.42 24.21 18.45
C GLY A 419 15.33 23.84 17.41
N GLU A 420 15.69 23.76 16.13
CA GLU A 420 14.74 23.61 15.02
C GLU A 420 14.46 22.16 14.60
N TYR A 421 15.23 21.18 15.10
CA TYR A 421 15.15 19.77 14.69
C TYR A 421 14.45 18.86 15.70
N LEU A 422 13.96 19.40 16.82
CA LEU A 422 13.25 18.64 17.85
C LEU A 422 11.80 18.32 17.43
N PRO A 423 11.43 17.06 17.16
CA PRO A 423 10.03 16.65 17.28
C PRO A 423 9.60 16.77 18.75
N ASP A 424 8.37 17.22 19.01
CA ASP A 424 7.77 17.21 20.37
C ASP A 424 7.73 15.76 20.90
N ILE A 425 8.76 15.35 21.65
CA ILE A 425 8.94 14.00 22.22
C ILE A 425 8.30 13.86 23.60
N ASN A 426 7.49 14.83 24.05
CA ASN A 426 6.94 14.87 25.42
C ASN A 426 5.88 13.79 25.77
N ASP A 427 5.86 12.64 25.07
CA ASP A 427 5.16 11.41 25.49
C ASP A 427 6.08 10.40 26.21
N ILE A 428 7.25 10.84 26.70
CA ILE A 428 8.09 10.01 27.57
C ILE A 428 7.72 10.32 29.02
N GLY A 429 6.82 9.52 29.58
CA GLY A 429 6.67 9.43 31.02
C GLY A 429 7.97 8.88 31.63
N ASP A 430 8.75 9.75 32.25
CA ASP A 430 9.70 9.40 33.30
C ASP A 430 8.90 8.88 34.49
N ASN A 431 8.93 7.56 34.70
CA ASN A 431 8.68 6.97 36.00
C ASN A 431 9.88 6.09 36.33
N SER A 432 10.96 6.75 36.74
CA SER A 432 12.05 6.08 37.42
C SER A 432 12.61 6.98 38.52
N GLU A 433 11.86 7.13 39.60
CA GLU A 433 12.46 7.33 40.92
C GLU A 433 11.73 6.51 41.99
N ASN A 434 12.47 5.51 42.49
CA ASN A 434 12.50 5.02 43.87
C ASN A 434 11.20 5.08 44.69
N ASN A 435 10.48 3.96 44.75
CA ASN A 435 9.78 3.58 45.97
C ASN A 435 9.98 2.10 46.27
N LYS A 436 10.55 1.85 47.45
CA LYS A 436 10.72 0.53 48.05
C LYS A 436 9.37 -0.19 48.13
N GLU A 437 9.38 -1.47 47.76
CA GLU A 437 8.26 -2.38 48.00
C GLU A 437 7.91 -2.40 49.50
N ASN A 438 6.67 -1.99 49.81
CA ASN A 438 6.00 -2.37 51.04
C ASN A 438 4.64 -2.96 50.64
N ILE A 439 4.49 -4.25 50.93
CA ILE A 439 3.23 -4.98 50.81
C ILE A 439 2.32 -4.47 51.93
N ASP A 440 1.17 -3.90 51.56
CA ASP A 440 0.11 -3.61 52.51
C ASP A 440 -1.25 -4.12 51.98
N ASP A 441 -1.76 -5.13 52.69
CA ASP A 441 -3.01 -5.82 52.42
C ASP A 441 -4.22 -4.95 52.81
N LYS A 442 -4.86 -4.29 51.84
CA LYS A 442 -6.24 -3.78 51.99
C LYS A 442 -7.10 -4.05 50.77
N LYS A 443 -7.92 -5.11 50.88
CA LYS A 443 -9.09 -5.37 50.02
C LYS A 443 -10.01 -4.15 49.99
N LYS A 444 -10.20 -3.54 48.81
CA LYS A 444 -11.39 -2.73 48.51
C LYS A 444 -12.25 -3.47 47.47
N LYS A 445 -13.50 -3.71 47.85
CA LYS A 445 -14.55 -4.36 47.05
C LYS A 445 -14.88 -3.48 45.82
N PHE A 446 -15.00 -4.11 44.66
CA PHE A 446 -15.65 -3.54 43.49
C PHE A 446 -17.12 -3.96 43.49
N ASP A 447 -18.04 -2.98 43.49
CA ASP A 447 -19.46 -3.20 43.24
C ASP A 447 -19.73 -3.16 41.73
N PHE A 448 -20.20 -4.28 41.18
CA PHE A 448 -20.62 -4.38 39.79
C PHE A 448 -22.07 -3.92 39.64
N LYS A 449 -22.33 -2.83 38.91
CA LYS A 449 -23.68 -2.50 38.42
C LYS A 449 -23.91 -3.18 37.07
N LYS A 450 -24.90 -4.06 37.06
CA LYS A 450 -25.40 -4.84 35.92
C LYS A 450 -26.11 -3.89 34.94
N ILE A 451 -25.66 -3.83 33.68
CA ILE A 451 -26.37 -3.13 32.61
C ILE A 451 -27.35 -4.12 31.98
N THR A 452 -28.62 -3.77 32.00
CA THR A 452 -29.71 -4.53 31.36
C THR A 452 -29.85 -4.07 29.92
N THR A 453 -29.81 -5.04 29.00
CA THR A 453 -30.06 -4.91 27.57
C THR A 453 -31.47 -4.33 27.30
N ILE A 454 -31.59 -3.38 26.37
CA ILE A 454 -32.88 -3.01 25.77
C ILE A 454 -32.74 -3.18 24.25
N GLU A 455 -33.64 -4.00 23.71
CA GLU A 455 -33.85 -4.30 22.30
C GLU A 455 -34.46 -3.10 21.57
N VAL A 456 -34.02 -2.85 20.34
CA VAL A 456 -34.64 -1.88 19.43
C VAL A 456 -35.45 -2.64 18.39
N ASN A 457 -36.74 -2.30 18.25
CA ASN A 457 -37.58 -2.68 17.13
C ASN A 457 -38.22 -1.45 16.48
N GLU A 458 -38.48 -1.57 15.19
CA GLU A 458 -38.64 -0.54 14.17
C GLU A 458 -40.02 0.16 14.10
N ASN A 459 -39.99 1.37 13.51
CA ASN A 459 -40.95 1.98 12.57
C ASN A 459 -42.31 2.61 13.02
N ASN A 460 -42.41 3.92 12.72
CA ASN A 460 -43.43 4.65 11.92
C ASN A 460 -44.19 5.86 12.55
N ASN A 461 -43.78 7.06 12.11
CA ASN A 461 -44.52 8.13 11.40
C ASN A 461 -45.78 8.88 11.97
N ILE A 462 -45.52 10.15 12.32
CA ILE A 462 -46.15 11.48 12.02
C ILE A 462 -47.62 11.86 12.42
N LYS A 463 -47.77 12.93 13.24
CA LYS A 463 -48.40 14.28 13.01
C LYS A 463 -48.95 14.89 14.33
N GLU A 464 -48.34 15.92 14.92
CA GLU A 464 -48.38 17.39 14.68
C GLU A 464 -49.50 18.14 15.44
N ALA A 465 -49.11 19.09 16.32
CA ALA A 465 -49.84 20.33 16.65
C ALA A 465 -48.95 21.32 17.45
N ASN A 466 -48.36 22.27 16.72
CA ASN A 466 -48.03 23.68 16.95
C ASN A 466 -47.93 24.26 18.38
N PHE A 467 -46.76 24.86 18.67
CA PHE A 467 -46.67 26.19 19.28
C PHE A 467 -45.64 27.02 18.50
N GLU A 468 -46.07 28.20 18.07
CA GLU A 468 -45.42 29.08 17.11
C GLU A 468 -44.17 29.80 17.65
N GLU A 469 -43.27 30.06 16.70
CA GLU A 469 -42.00 30.76 16.75
C GLU A 469 -42.10 32.23 17.18
N ARG A 470 -41.08 32.71 17.90
CA ARG A 470 -40.52 34.04 17.64
C ARG A 470 -39.02 33.89 17.43
N ASP A 471 -38.66 34.02 16.17
CA ASP A 471 -37.34 33.97 15.60
C ASP A 471 -36.32 34.89 16.28
N PHE A 472 -35.20 34.30 16.67
CA PHE A 472 -33.88 34.91 16.42
C PHE A 472 -33.10 33.95 15.53
N VAL A 473 -33.63 33.74 14.32
CA VAL A 473 -32.85 33.26 13.18
C VAL A 473 -31.99 34.44 12.72
N ASN A 474 -30.69 34.40 13.03
CA ASN A 474 -29.75 35.03 12.12
C ASN A 474 -29.50 34.01 11.00
N GLU A 475 -30.06 34.28 9.83
CA GLU A 475 -29.89 33.50 8.62
C GLU A 475 -28.40 33.24 8.36
N LEU A 476 -28.03 31.96 8.33
CA LEU A 476 -26.78 31.50 7.74
C LEU A 476 -26.91 31.64 6.22
N SER A 477 -26.25 32.64 5.64
CA SER A 477 -25.98 32.61 4.20
C SER A 477 -24.87 31.59 3.91
N GLU A 478 -24.96 30.90 2.76
CA GLU A 478 -23.99 29.92 2.25
C GLU A 478 -22.54 30.45 2.09
N ASN A 479 -22.25 31.71 2.46
CA ASN A 479 -20.96 32.36 2.29
C ASN A 479 -20.26 32.82 3.59
N GLY A 480 -20.68 32.35 4.77
CA GLY A 480 -19.81 32.34 5.97
C GLY A 480 -19.50 33.69 6.65
N ASP A 481 -20.42 34.66 6.63
CA ASP A 481 -20.32 35.90 7.41
C ASP A 481 -21.16 35.82 8.71
N ILE A 482 -20.69 36.48 9.79
CA ILE A 482 -21.46 36.69 11.04
C ILE A 482 -21.57 38.19 11.35
N GLU A 483 -22.78 38.69 11.64
CA GLU A 483 -23.02 40.02 12.21
C GLU A 483 -23.17 39.93 13.73
N ASP A 484 -22.40 40.74 14.48
CA ASP A 484 -22.50 40.83 15.95
C ASP A 484 -22.83 42.28 16.34
N LYS A 485 -24.05 42.53 16.83
CA LYS A 485 -24.45 43.85 17.36
C LYS A 485 -24.02 43.95 18.82
N ILE A 486 -23.10 44.87 19.12
CA ILE A 486 -22.71 45.22 20.49
C ILE A 486 -23.64 46.34 20.98
N GLY A 487 -24.43 46.06 22.02
CA GLY A 487 -25.22 47.06 22.76
C GLY A 487 -24.74 47.14 24.21
N SER A 488 -24.64 48.38 24.69
CA SER A 488 -24.14 48.86 25.98
C SER A 488 -25.07 48.62 27.19
N GLU A 489 -24.49 48.85 28.36
CA GLU A 489 -24.93 48.79 29.77
C GLU A 489 -26.41 48.95 30.18
N GLU A 490 -26.73 48.21 31.25
CA GLU A 490 -27.66 48.43 32.39
C GLU A 490 -29.19 48.61 32.18
N HIS A 491 -30.00 47.66 32.69
CA HIS A 491 -30.73 47.83 33.97
C HIS A 491 -31.69 46.66 34.28
N ILE A 492 -31.78 46.34 35.58
CA ILE A 492 -32.78 45.48 36.21
C ILE A 492 -34.12 46.24 36.28
N ASN A 493 -35.24 45.64 35.83
CA ASN A 493 -36.49 45.52 36.62
C ASN A 493 -37.69 44.90 35.89
N MET A 494 -38.58 44.37 36.73
CA MET A 494 -39.85 43.68 36.48
C MET A 494 -41.01 44.58 35.98
N SER A 495 -42.11 43.91 35.63
CA SER A 495 -43.53 44.32 35.58
C SER A 495 -44.15 44.87 34.28
N ASP A 496 -45.19 44.14 33.85
CA ASP A 496 -46.54 44.51 33.42
C ASP A 496 -46.86 45.53 32.30
N GLU A 497 -47.74 45.02 31.43
CA GLU A 497 -48.87 45.63 30.72
C GLU A 497 -48.72 46.82 29.74
N SER A 498 -49.32 46.57 28.57
CA SER A 498 -50.22 47.44 27.81
C SER A 498 -49.69 48.29 26.62
N SER A 499 -50.28 47.95 25.46
CA SER A 499 -50.87 48.79 24.41
C SER A 499 -50.07 49.92 23.71
N GLY A 500 -50.24 49.98 22.38
CA GLY A 500 -50.36 51.27 21.68
C GLY A 500 -49.40 51.56 20.53
N THR A 501 -49.85 51.26 19.31
CA THR A 501 -49.70 52.01 18.04
C THR A 501 -48.95 53.35 18.05
N GLY A 502 -48.11 53.59 17.03
CA GLY A 502 -47.81 54.94 16.57
C GLY A 502 -46.56 55.11 15.72
N ASN A 503 -46.72 55.13 14.41
CA ASN A 503 -45.69 55.37 13.40
C ASN A 503 -45.46 56.90 13.22
N SER A 504 -44.24 57.41 13.27
CA SER A 504 -43.77 58.58 12.48
C SER A 504 -42.28 58.87 12.77
N GLY A 505 -41.52 59.17 11.71
CA GLY A 505 -40.06 59.13 11.73
C GLY A 505 -39.31 60.46 11.84
N LEU A 506 -38.05 60.38 11.36
CA LEU A 506 -37.02 61.40 11.12
C LEU A 506 -35.93 61.61 12.20
N ARG A 507 -34.85 60.83 11.98
CA ARG A 507 -33.42 61.23 11.83
C ARG A 507 -32.74 62.11 12.89
N SER A 508 -31.77 61.51 13.57
CA SER A 508 -30.35 61.94 13.65
C SER A 508 -29.54 60.73 14.13
N GLU A 509 -28.84 60.05 13.22
CA GLU A 509 -27.37 60.00 13.16
C GLU A 509 -26.67 59.61 14.48
N ASP A 510 -26.56 58.29 14.69
CA ASP A 510 -25.34 57.66 15.21
C ASP A 510 -25.05 56.44 14.31
N LYS A 511 -24.04 56.56 13.45
CA LYS A 511 -23.55 55.44 12.64
C LYS A 511 -22.79 54.48 13.55
N LEU A 512 -23.46 53.43 14.01
CA LEU A 512 -22.82 52.22 14.52
C LEU A 512 -22.10 51.51 13.36
N GLU A 513 -20.77 51.56 13.35
CA GLU A 513 -19.94 50.78 12.43
C GLU A 513 -20.16 49.27 12.66
N THR A 514 -20.70 48.60 11.65
CA THR A 514 -20.95 47.16 11.65
C THR A 514 -19.68 46.46 11.14
N VAL A 515 -18.90 45.84 12.04
CA VAL A 515 -17.69 45.09 11.65
C VAL A 515 -18.11 43.69 11.18
N LYS A 516 -17.94 43.40 9.89
CA LYS A 516 -18.23 42.09 9.29
C LYS A 516 -17.05 41.14 9.51
N PHE A 517 -17.31 39.95 10.05
CA PHE A 517 -16.32 38.87 10.21
C PHE A 517 -16.53 37.82 9.13
N SER A 518 -15.43 37.31 8.55
CA SER A 518 -15.42 36.22 7.56
C SER A 518 -14.75 34.98 8.13
N HIS A 519 -15.16 33.79 7.69
CA HIS A 519 -14.49 32.55 8.05
C HIS A 519 -13.00 32.58 7.66
N ILE A 520 -12.13 32.16 8.57
CA ILE A 520 -10.69 32.06 8.37
C ILE A 520 -10.28 30.60 8.51
N SER A 521 -9.68 30.06 7.46
CA SER A 521 -8.98 28.78 7.53
C SER A 521 -7.54 29.01 7.98
N PRO A 522 -7.11 28.44 9.12
CA PRO A 522 -5.71 28.53 9.55
C PRO A 522 -4.83 27.63 8.68
N SER A 523 -3.57 28.03 8.44
CA SER A 523 -2.58 27.23 7.71
C SER A 523 -2.13 25.99 8.48
N SER A 524 -2.29 26.02 9.80
CA SER A 524 -2.18 24.83 10.65
C SER A 524 -3.06 25.02 11.87
N ILE A 525 -3.73 23.95 12.30
CA ILE A 525 -4.45 23.91 13.57
C ILE A 525 -4.32 22.54 14.22
N ARG A 526 -4.11 22.51 15.53
CA ARG A 526 -4.03 21.29 16.32
C ARG A 526 -4.69 21.52 17.67
N ILE A 527 -5.57 20.62 18.08
CA ILE A 527 -6.27 20.67 19.37
C ILE A 527 -6.08 19.33 20.07
N PHE A 528 -5.74 19.37 21.34
CA PHE A 528 -5.60 18.16 22.17
C PHE A 528 -5.85 18.50 23.63
N LYS A 529 -6.30 17.51 24.40
CA LYS A 529 -6.48 17.63 25.85
C LYS A 529 -5.11 17.59 26.53
N VAL A 530 -4.89 18.48 27.50
CA VAL A 530 -3.69 18.54 28.35
C VAL A 530 -4.13 18.17 29.76
N PHE A 531 -3.47 17.17 30.33
CA PHE A 531 -3.69 16.74 31.70
C PHE A 531 -2.79 17.55 32.62
N ASP A 532 -3.37 18.56 33.25
CA ASP A 532 -2.79 19.37 34.35
C ASP A 532 -3.79 19.37 35.52
N GLU A 533 -3.55 20.11 36.61
CA GLU A 533 -4.46 20.16 37.79
C GLU A 533 -5.92 20.59 37.45
N GLU A 534 -6.14 21.31 36.34
CA GLU A 534 -7.46 21.61 35.76
C GLU A 534 -7.50 21.03 34.33
N GLU A 535 -8.39 20.06 34.05
CA GLU A 535 -8.53 19.46 32.71
C GLU A 535 -8.78 20.53 31.61
N MET A 536 -7.79 20.77 30.76
CA MET A 536 -7.83 21.82 29.73
C MET A 536 -7.56 21.28 28.33
N TYR A 537 -8.05 21.99 27.32
CA TYR A 537 -7.71 21.78 25.92
C TYR A 537 -6.65 22.80 25.50
N LYS A 538 -5.62 22.35 24.78
CA LYS A 538 -4.63 23.20 24.13
C LYS A 538 -4.90 23.24 22.63
N MET A 539 -5.14 24.44 22.13
CA MET A 539 -5.26 24.72 20.70
C MET A 539 -4.02 25.48 20.24
N ILE A 540 -3.40 25.01 19.17
CA ILE A 540 -2.23 25.62 18.53
C ILE A 540 -2.59 25.91 17.07
N PHE A 541 -2.36 27.12 16.58
CA PHE A 541 -2.69 27.47 15.21
C PHE A 541 -1.76 28.54 14.60
N ARG A 542 -1.81 28.65 13.27
CA ARG A 542 -1.13 29.69 12.47
C ARG A 542 -2.10 30.30 11.47
N LEU A 543 -1.97 31.60 11.23
CA LEU A 543 -2.81 32.34 10.29
C LEU A 543 -2.03 32.70 9.02
N GLU A 544 -2.72 32.72 7.87
CA GLU A 544 -2.15 33.09 6.57
C GLU A 544 -2.19 34.60 6.29
N ARG A 545 -2.82 35.38 7.18
CA ARG A 545 -2.94 36.83 7.09
C ARG A 545 -2.89 37.48 8.48
N ASN A 546 -2.52 38.76 8.51
CA ASN A 546 -2.68 39.58 9.71
C ASN A 546 -4.17 39.82 9.96
N THR A 547 -4.58 39.78 11.23
CA THR A 547 -5.99 39.96 11.62
C THR A 547 -6.04 40.77 12.91
N GLU A 548 -6.81 41.87 12.93
CA GLU A 548 -6.93 42.73 14.12
C GLU A 548 -7.75 42.07 15.22
N LYS A 549 -8.76 41.29 14.86
CA LYS A 549 -9.64 40.58 15.77
C LYS A 549 -10.07 39.24 15.18
N ILE A 550 -9.95 38.19 15.99
CA ILE A 550 -10.39 36.84 15.64
C ILE A 550 -11.34 36.31 16.70
N ILE A 551 -12.37 35.60 16.26
CA ILE A 551 -13.38 34.93 17.05
C ILE A 551 -13.25 33.44 16.77
N ILE A 552 -12.98 32.66 17.81
CA ILE A 552 -12.86 31.20 17.75
C ILE A 552 -14.11 30.62 18.39
N ALA A 553 -14.98 29.98 17.61
CA ALA A 553 -16.16 29.28 18.09
C ALA A 553 -15.82 27.81 18.34
N VAL A 554 -16.12 27.32 19.53
CA VAL A 554 -15.84 25.95 20.00
C VAL A 554 -17.13 25.15 20.04
N SER A 555 -17.10 23.92 19.53
CA SER A 555 -18.21 22.97 19.52
C SER A 555 -17.70 21.56 19.83
N VAL A 556 -18.60 20.67 20.23
CA VAL A 556 -18.35 19.22 20.37
C VAL A 556 -18.90 18.51 19.14
N ALA A 557 -18.15 17.57 18.58
CA ALA A 557 -18.62 16.74 17.48
C ALA A 557 -19.68 15.74 17.98
N GLY A 558 -20.92 15.88 17.49
CA GLY A 558 -22.00 14.91 17.67
C GLY A 558 -22.23 14.09 16.42
N GLU A 559 -22.95 12.97 16.53
CA GLU A 559 -23.20 12.04 15.42
C GLU A 559 -23.96 12.66 14.23
N GLN A 560 -24.78 13.69 14.47
CA GLN A 560 -25.59 14.35 13.45
C GLN A 560 -25.25 15.84 13.25
N ALA A 561 -24.70 16.52 14.26
CA ALA A 561 -24.32 17.92 14.18
C ALA A 561 -23.30 18.30 15.26
N SER A 562 -22.53 19.36 15.01
CA SER A 562 -21.64 19.97 16.01
C SER A 562 -22.46 20.77 17.05
N ILE A 563 -22.28 20.49 18.34
CA ILE A 563 -23.02 21.12 19.43
C ILE A 563 -22.16 22.21 20.08
N PRO A 564 -22.56 23.49 20.11
CA PRO A 564 -21.83 24.54 20.82
C PRO A 564 -21.65 24.22 22.30
N ILE A 565 -20.44 24.43 22.84
CA ILE A 565 -20.14 24.15 24.26
C ILE A 565 -19.61 25.38 24.99
N VAL A 566 -20.06 25.56 26.24
CA VAL A 566 -19.70 26.72 27.06
C VAL A 566 -18.25 26.61 27.51
N ILE A 567 -17.49 27.69 27.30
CA ILE A 567 -16.10 27.82 27.71
C ILE A 567 -16.04 28.45 29.10
N LYS A 568 -15.42 27.75 30.04
CA LYS A 568 -15.33 28.14 31.44
C LYS A 568 -14.17 29.12 31.69
N LYS A 569 -12.99 28.83 31.14
CA LYS A 569 -11.81 29.69 31.18
C LYS A 569 -11.05 29.58 29.86
N SER A 570 -10.36 30.66 29.47
CA SER A 570 -9.41 30.62 28.37
C SER A 570 -8.22 31.55 28.63
N LYS A 571 -7.00 31.13 28.26
CA LYS A 571 -5.76 31.88 28.43
C LYS A 571 -4.82 31.68 27.25
N ASP A 572 -3.99 32.67 26.96
CA ASP A 572 -3.02 32.62 25.86
C ASP A 572 -1.65 32.02 26.29
N ASN A 573 -0.67 32.09 25.39
CA ASN A 573 0.70 31.62 25.62
C ASN A 573 1.44 32.32 26.76
N ASN A 574 1.07 33.55 27.09
CA ASN A 574 1.69 34.35 28.13
C ASN A 574 0.94 34.21 29.46
N GLY A 575 -0.14 33.43 29.50
CA GLY A 575 -0.99 33.25 30.67
C GLY A 575 -2.03 34.36 30.84
N GLU A 576 -2.21 35.25 29.85
CA GLU A 576 -3.23 36.29 29.91
C GLU A 576 -4.62 35.69 29.66
N ILE A 577 -5.59 36.07 30.49
CA ILE A 577 -6.97 35.60 30.39
C ILE A 577 -7.61 36.20 29.14
N LEU A 578 -8.08 35.34 28.24
CA LEU A 578 -8.77 35.74 27.02
C LEU A 578 -10.24 36.02 27.30
N LYS A 579 -10.82 36.98 26.57
CA LYS A 579 -12.25 37.26 26.64
C LYS A 579 -13.02 36.12 25.97
N SER A 580 -13.83 35.41 26.74
CA SER A 580 -14.75 34.38 26.23
C SER A 580 -16.20 34.71 26.53
N LYS A 581 -17.10 34.44 25.59
CA LYS A 581 -18.56 34.55 25.77
C LYS A 581 -19.22 33.30 25.20
N PHE A 582 -19.94 32.56 26.04
CA PHE A 582 -20.57 31.29 25.69
C PHE A 582 -19.54 30.31 25.08
N ASN A 583 -19.62 30.02 23.78
CA ASN A 583 -18.72 29.13 23.07
C ASN A 583 -17.65 29.84 22.24
N LYS A 584 -17.50 31.17 22.39
CA LYS A 584 -16.59 32.00 21.59
C LYS A 584 -15.43 32.53 22.42
N ILE A 585 -14.20 32.41 21.90
CA ILE A 585 -12.98 33.04 22.43
C ILE A 585 -12.59 34.18 21.48
N VAL A 586 -12.24 35.35 22.03
CA VAL A 586 -11.81 36.51 21.24
C VAL A 586 -10.33 36.80 21.48
N MET A 587 -9.57 36.95 20.40
CA MET A 587 -8.19 37.44 20.44
C MET A 587 -8.02 38.64 19.50
N LYS A 588 -6.98 39.45 19.74
CA LYS A 588 -6.68 40.66 18.98
C LYS A 588 -5.23 40.71 18.50
N ASN A 589 -4.98 41.45 17.43
CA ASN A 589 -3.66 41.76 16.87
C ASN A 589 -2.82 40.51 16.53
N LEU A 590 -3.38 39.61 15.71
CA LEU A 590 -2.67 38.43 15.25
C LEU A 590 -1.91 38.71 13.96
N ILE A 591 -0.69 38.19 13.88
CA ILE A 591 0.28 38.40 12.81
C ILE A 591 0.37 37.10 12.00
N LYS A 592 0.44 37.25 10.68
CA LYS A 592 0.64 36.19 9.70
C LYS A 592 1.86 35.32 10.08
N ASP A 593 1.74 34.02 9.84
CA ASP A 593 2.79 32.98 10.00
C ASP A 593 3.34 32.82 11.43
N ARG A 594 2.84 33.61 12.40
CA ARG A 594 3.16 33.44 13.82
C ARG A 594 2.35 32.29 14.42
N LYS A 595 3.02 31.49 15.25
CA LYS A 595 2.39 30.40 16.01
C LYS A 595 1.68 30.98 17.24
N TYR A 596 0.38 30.73 17.35
CA TYR A 596 -0.44 31.06 18.50
C TYR A 596 -0.83 29.79 19.24
N SER A 597 -0.97 29.89 20.56
CA SER A 597 -1.53 28.80 21.36
C SER A 597 -2.43 29.35 22.47
N ILE A 598 -3.49 28.61 22.73
CA ILE A 598 -4.56 28.94 23.67
C ILE A 598 -4.82 27.70 24.52
N LEU A 599 -5.00 27.90 25.81
CA LEU A 599 -5.54 26.91 26.73
C LEU A 599 -6.96 27.30 27.11
N PHE A 600 -7.92 26.38 27.01
CA PHE A 600 -9.29 26.63 27.43
C PHE A 600 -9.91 25.40 28.12
N SER A 601 -10.80 25.63 29.09
CA SER A 601 -11.58 24.59 29.75
C SER A 601 -13.06 24.71 29.38
N LEU A 602 -13.72 23.56 29.31
CA LEU A 602 -15.15 23.47 29.07
C LEU A 602 -15.90 23.51 30.40
N ASN A 603 -17.19 23.83 30.36
CA ASN A 603 -18.04 23.85 31.57
C ASN A 603 -18.40 22.43 32.09
N ASP A 604 -17.94 21.39 31.39
CA ASP A 604 -18.08 19.98 31.75
C ASP A 604 -16.69 19.31 31.73
N ASN A 605 -16.49 18.31 32.58
CA ASN A 605 -15.26 17.53 32.73
C ASN A 605 -15.25 16.25 31.87
N GLU A 606 -16.27 16.02 31.04
CA GLU A 606 -16.26 14.91 30.10
C GLU A 606 -15.20 15.08 28.98
N ASN A 607 -14.80 13.94 28.39
CA ASN A 607 -13.81 13.93 27.31
C ASN A 607 -14.51 14.01 25.95
N TYR A 608 -14.50 15.20 25.36
CA TYR A 608 -15.22 15.48 24.11
C TYR A 608 -14.28 15.62 22.92
N PRO A 609 -14.66 15.09 21.73
CA PRO A 609 -14.04 15.48 20.48
C PRO A 609 -14.42 16.94 20.15
N VAL A 610 -13.46 17.86 20.27
CA VAL A 610 -13.69 19.29 20.08
C VAL A 610 -13.43 19.72 18.63
N GLU A 611 -14.38 20.47 18.07
CA GLU A 611 -14.28 21.15 16.79
C GLU A 611 -14.22 22.67 17.00
N VAL A 612 -13.51 23.38 16.12
CA VAL A 612 -13.47 24.84 16.16
C VAL A 612 -13.65 25.46 14.78
N LYS A 613 -14.32 26.61 14.76
CA LYS A 613 -14.42 27.50 13.59
C LYS A 613 -13.85 28.86 13.92
N MET A 614 -13.07 29.43 13.02
CA MET A 614 -12.41 30.72 13.24
C MET A 614 -12.98 31.77 12.28
N TYR A 615 -13.24 32.96 12.80
CA TYR A 615 -13.74 34.10 12.03
C TYR A 615 -12.87 35.31 12.34
N GLY A 616 -12.46 36.08 11.34
CA GLY A 616 -11.73 37.32 11.57
C GLY A 616 -12.17 38.42 10.64
N ASP A 617 -11.63 39.62 10.86
CA ASP A 617 -12.06 40.82 10.14
C ASP A 617 -12.02 40.60 8.61
N LYS A 618 -13.05 41.09 7.92
CA LYS A 618 -13.04 41.17 6.45
C LYS A 618 -12.01 42.23 6.05
N ILE A 619 -11.01 41.83 5.26
CA ILE A 619 -10.10 42.76 4.59
C ILE A 619 -10.81 43.35 3.39
#